data_AF-A0A928T9W3-F1
#
_entry.id   AF-A0A928T9W3-F1
#
_cell.length_a   1.000
_cell.length_b   1.000
_cell.length_c   1.000
_cell.angle_alpha   90.00
_cell.angle_beta   90.00
_cell.angle_gamma   90.00
#
_symmetry.space_group_name_H-M   'P 1'
#
loop_
_entity.id
_entity.type
_entity.pdbx_description
1 polymer ?
#
loop_
_entity_poly.entity_id
_entity_poly.type
_entity_poly.pdbx_seq_one_letter_code
_entity_poly.pdbx_strand_id
1 'polypeptide(L)'
;MTGLIEVKLTELNQLFNSMDPSPFHERDLDHDAEEFIVSWAQEHPRQHDLKLVVHLAKRPTDTSDPQKLVADSVAHYFDYRGAMMLRELKKLMREGRASFLIGLLFLAICQITATLLSPPSGNWQTVAREGLTIIGWVAMWKPLDIYLYRWWPLLALRRLYNRLARMPVEVRCTTS
;
A
#
# COMPACT_ATOMS: atom_id res chain seq x y z
N MET A 1 16.66 14.63 12.79
CA MET A 1 17.73 13.68 12.47
C MET A 1 17.39 13.00 11.16
N THR A 2 18.35 12.74 10.28
CA THR A 2 18.11 12.12 8.96
C THR A 2 18.49 10.64 9.06
N GLY A 3 17.58 9.73 8.70
CA GLY A 3 17.87 8.30 8.60
C GLY A 3 18.64 8.02 7.31
N LEU A 4 19.75 7.29 7.42
CA LEU A 4 20.60 6.92 6.29
C LEU A 4 20.33 5.45 5.95
N ILE A 5 19.93 5.21 4.71
CA ILE A 5 19.77 3.86 4.15
C ILE A 5 20.99 3.61 3.27
N GLU A 6 21.90 2.75 3.73
CA GLU A 6 23.13 2.42 3.00
C GLU A 6 22.96 1.09 2.26
N VAL A 7 23.12 1.12 0.94
CA VAL A 7 23.05 -0.07 0.09
C VAL A 7 24.42 -0.27 -0.56
N LYS A 8 25.02 -1.45 -0.39
CA LYS A 8 26.32 -1.80 -1.00
C LYS A 8 26.09 -2.69 -2.21
N LEU A 9 26.54 -2.23 -3.37
CA LEU A 9 26.40 -2.92 -4.65
C LEU A 9 27.76 -3.05 -5.32
N THR A 10 27.99 -4.19 -5.95
CA THR A 10 29.19 -4.41 -6.76
C THR A 10 29.07 -3.66 -8.09
N GLU A 11 27.90 -3.72 -8.70
CA GLU A 11 27.59 -3.09 -9.99
C GLU A 11 26.21 -2.44 -9.94
N LEU A 12 26.06 -1.32 -10.66
CA LEU A 12 24.82 -0.55 -10.68
C LEU A 12 23.63 -1.38 -11.19
N ASN A 13 23.89 -2.32 -12.10
CA ASN A 13 22.89 -3.24 -12.65
C ASN A 13 22.23 -4.13 -11.60
N GLN A 14 22.83 -4.34 -10.42
CA GLN A 14 22.24 -5.14 -9.34
C GLN A 14 21.09 -4.41 -8.62
N LEU A 15 21.05 -3.08 -8.71
CA LEU A 15 19.93 -2.30 -8.18
C LEU A 15 18.67 -2.45 -9.03
N PHE A 16 18.87 -2.85 -10.29
CA PHE A 16 17.86 -2.88 -11.31
C PHE A 16 17.51 -4.31 -11.66
N ASN A 17 16.25 -4.53 -12.01
CA ASN A 17 15.82 -5.84 -12.45
C ASN A 17 16.59 -6.25 -13.72
N SER A 18 17.18 -7.45 -13.70
CA SER A 18 17.95 -8.00 -14.82
C SER A 18 17.08 -8.67 -15.89
N MET A 19 15.81 -8.93 -15.57
CA MET A 19 14.84 -9.62 -16.43
C MET A 19 13.85 -8.67 -17.12
N ASP A 20 13.97 -7.36 -16.94
CA ASP A 20 13.12 -6.38 -17.62
C ASP A 20 13.69 -6.07 -19.02
N PRO A 21 13.03 -6.47 -20.12
CA PRO A 21 13.47 -6.23 -21.48
C PRO A 21 13.21 -4.79 -21.96
N SER A 22 12.81 -3.87 -21.07
CA SER A 22 12.48 -2.49 -21.44
C SER A 22 13.70 -1.78 -22.06
N PRO A 23 13.61 -1.29 -23.30
CA PRO A 23 14.75 -0.77 -24.07
C PRO A 23 15.15 0.68 -23.69
N PHE A 24 14.48 1.29 -22.72
CA PHE A 24 14.73 2.68 -22.31
C PHE A 24 15.12 2.77 -20.83
N HIS A 25 15.75 3.89 -20.45
CA HIS A 25 16.45 4.19 -19.20
C HIS A 25 15.60 4.14 -17.90
N GLU A 26 14.42 3.52 -17.94
CA GLU A 26 13.51 3.30 -16.81
C GLU A 26 13.62 1.84 -16.37
N ARG A 27 14.77 1.44 -15.84
CA ARG A 27 14.89 0.10 -15.26
C ARG A 27 14.19 0.09 -13.91
N ASP A 28 13.23 -0.81 -13.74
CA ASP A 28 12.57 -1.00 -12.45
C ASP A 28 13.58 -1.47 -11.39
N LEU A 29 13.36 -1.01 -10.16
CA LEU A 29 14.14 -1.44 -9.01
C LEU A 29 13.95 -2.95 -8.83
N ASP A 30 15.02 -3.66 -8.52
CA ASP A 30 14.94 -5.07 -8.17
C ASP A 30 14.05 -5.26 -6.92
N HIS A 31 13.32 -6.37 -6.85
CA HIS A 31 12.41 -6.64 -5.75
C HIS A 31 13.15 -6.75 -4.41
N ASP A 32 14.35 -7.35 -4.40
CA ASP A 32 15.17 -7.48 -3.20
C ASP A 32 15.63 -6.11 -2.70
N ALA A 33 15.94 -5.19 -3.63
CA ALA A 33 16.29 -3.82 -3.31
C ALA A 33 15.09 -3.01 -2.80
N GLU A 34 13.89 -3.20 -3.36
CA GLU A 34 12.65 -2.61 -2.83
C GLU A 34 12.43 -3.05 -1.38
N GLU A 35 12.46 -4.36 -1.12
CA GLU A 35 12.21 -4.93 0.20
C GLU A 35 13.23 -4.44 1.25
N PHE A 36 14.51 -4.40 0.88
CA PHE A 36 15.56 -3.86 1.75
C PHE A 36 15.34 -2.38 2.09
N ILE A 37 15.03 -1.53 1.10
CA ILE A 37 14.82 -0.09 1.32
C ILE A 37 13.55 0.14 2.16
N VAL A 38 12.48 -0.60 1.87
CA VAL A 38 11.19 -0.48 2.56
C VAL A 38 11.31 -0.93 4.01
N SER A 39 11.96 -2.06 4.29
CA SER A 39 12.17 -2.56 5.66
C SER A 39 12.97 -1.54 6.50
N TRP A 40 14.09 -1.04 5.98
CA TRP A 40 14.86 0.04 6.63
C TRP A 40 14.03 1.29 6.89
N ALA A 41 13.22 1.70 5.93
CA ALA A 41 12.38 2.89 6.06
C ALA A 41 11.24 2.71 7.07
N GLN A 42 10.80 1.47 7.32
CA GLN A 42 9.80 1.14 8.35
C GLN A 42 10.38 1.14 9.77
N GLU A 43 11.67 0.78 9.93
CA GLU A 43 12.38 0.83 11.21
C GLU A 43 12.60 2.28 11.69
N HIS A 44 12.72 3.24 10.76
CA HIS A 44 12.90 4.64 11.09
C HIS A 44 11.59 5.37 11.42
N PRO A 45 11.60 6.30 12.41
CA PRO A 45 10.44 7.13 12.70
C PRO A 45 9.95 7.90 11.47
N ARG A 46 8.62 8.01 11.34
CA ARG A 46 7.94 8.65 10.19
C ARG A 46 8.28 10.12 9.99
N GLN A 47 8.84 10.79 11.00
CA GLN A 47 9.14 12.23 11.02
C GLN A 47 10.56 12.57 10.55
N HIS A 48 11.44 11.57 10.37
CA HIS A 48 12.80 11.82 9.93
C HIS A 48 12.88 11.98 8.41
N ASP A 49 13.82 12.76 7.88
CA ASP A 49 14.13 12.67 6.46
C ASP A 49 14.91 11.38 6.21
N LEU A 50 14.65 10.71 5.09
CA LEU A 50 15.41 9.52 4.68
C LEU A 50 16.36 9.92 3.56
N LYS A 51 17.54 9.32 3.54
CA LYS A 51 18.54 9.52 2.50
C LYS A 51 19.10 8.17 2.08
N LEU A 52 19.09 7.89 0.78
CA LEU A 52 19.66 6.67 0.21
C LEU A 52 21.11 6.92 -0.17
N VAL A 53 22.02 6.10 0.34
CA VAL A 53 23.43 6.13 -0.03
C VAL A 53 23.78 4.80 -0.70
N VAL A 54 24.03 4.85 -2.01
CA VAL A 54 24.40 3.69 -2.81
C VAL A 54 25.92 3.65 -2.92
N HIS A 55 26.54 2.64 -2.32
CA HIS A 55 27.97 2.37 -2.41
C HIS A 55 28.23 1.46 -3.60
N LEU A 56 28.93 1.96 -4.62
CA LEU A 56 29.34 1.21 -5.80
C LEU A 56 30.81 0.80 -5.69
N ALA A 57 31.11 -0.49 -5.88
CA ALA A 57 32.49 -0.99 -5.95
C ALA A 57 33.17 -0.67 -7.29
N LYS A 58 32.41 -0.70 -8.39
CA LYS A 58 32.89 -0.31 -9.73
C LYS A 58 32.21 0.98 -10.17
N ARG A 59 33.00 1.96 -10.62
CA ARG A 59 32.46 3.16 -11.26
C ARG A 59 31.91 2.77 -12.64
N PRO A 60 30.62 3.03 -12.93
CA PRO A 60 30.08 2.77 -14.26
C PRO A 60 30.78 3.67 -15.28
N THR A 61 31.37 3.08 -16.31
CA THR A 61 32.09 3.77 -17.40
C THR A 61 31.13 4.36 -18.44
N ASP A 62 29.88 3.89 -18.47
CA ASP A 62 28.90 4.16 -19.53
C ASP A 62 27.90 5.30 -19.20
N THR A 63 28.01 5.92 -18.03
CA THR A 63 27.02 6.91 -17.56
C THR A 63 27.69 8.19 -17.07
N SER A 64 27.37 9.31 -17.73
CA SER A 64 27.92 10.63 -17.42
C SER A 64 27.52 11.15 -16.02
N ASP A 65 26.34 10.74 -15.52
CA ASP A 65 25.84 11.08 -14.18
C ASP A 65 25.06 9.90 -13.56
N PRO A 66 25.75 8.93 -12.95
CA PRO A 66 25.10 7.75 -12.35
C PRO A 66 24.24 8.12 -11.14
N GLN A 67 24.52 9.25 -10.47
CA GLN A 67 23.72 9.68 -9.32
C GLN A 67 22.34 10.13 -9.74
N LYS A 68 22.22 10.97 -10.78
CA LYS A 68 20.91 11.41 -11.29
C LYS A 68 20.10 10.25 -11.85
N LEU A 69 20.74 9.37 -12.62
CA LEU A 69 20.06 8.19 -13.17
C LEU A 69 19.40 7.37 -12.05
N VAL A 70 20.14 7.04 -10.99
CA VAL A 70 19.59 6.29 -9.86
C VAL A 70 18.53 7.08 -9.11
N ALA A 71 18.77 8.38 -8.86
CA ALA A 71 17.81 9.22 -8.17
C ALA A 71 16.46 9.27 -8.91
N ASP A 72 16.49 9.47 -10.23
CA ASP A 72 15.30 9.56 -11.07
C ASP A 72 14.59 8.21 -11.16
N SER A 73 15.31 7.10 -11.35
CA SER A 73 14.71 5.76 -11.40
C SER A 73 14.06 5.38 -10.05
N VAL A 74 14.74 5.64 -8.93
CA VAL A 74 14.21 5.38 -7.57
C VAL A 74 12.98 6.24 -7.30
N ALA A 75 13.03 7.53 -7.65
CA ALA A 75 11.91 8.46 -7.48
C ALA A 75 10.69 8.01 -8.30
N HIS A 76 10.89 7.69 -9.59
CA HIS A 76 9.84 7.26 -10.48
C HIS A 76 9.22 5.93 -10.03
N TYR A 77 10.05 4.94 -9.66
CA TYR A 77 9.60 3.64 -9.17
C TYR A 77 8.71 3.80 -7.93
N PHE A 78 9.17 4.52 -6.91
CA PHE A 78 8.40 4.68 -5.68
C PHE A 78 7.16 5.57 -5.86
N ASP A 79 7.17 6.55 -6.76
CA ASP A 79 5.97 7.32 -7.11
C ASP A 79 4.92 6.43 -7.79
N TYR A 80 5.35 5.59 -8.74
CA TYR A 80 4.50 4.60 -9.40
C TYR A 80 3.90 3.61 -8.39
N ARG A 81 4.72 3.06 -7.47
CA ARG A 81 4.26 2.17 -6.38
C ARG A 81 3.27 2.90 -5.45
N GLY A 82 3.51 4.16 -5.11
CA GLY A 82 2.59 5.01 -4.36
C GLY A 82 1.24 5.21 -5.07
N ALA A 83 1.26 5.41 -6.38
CA ALA A 83 0.06 5.52 -7.22
C ALA A 83 -0.70 4.19 -7.32
N MET A 84 0.00 3.06 -7.40
CA MET A 84 -0.57 1.71 -7.32
C MET A 84 -1.35 1.52 -6.01
N MET A 85 -0.74 1.86 -4.86
CA MET A 85 -1.40 1.75 -3.55
C MET A 85 -2.66 2.62 -3.43
N LEU A 86 -2.69 3.80 -4.08
CA LEU A 86 -3.90 4.60 -4.14
C LEU A 86 -5.03 3.90 -4.92
N ARG A 87 -4.71 3.23 -6.03
CA ARG A 87 -5.70 2.47 -6.81
C ARG A 87 -6.28 1.33 -5.97
N GLU A 88 -5.43 0.63 -5.23
CA GLU A 88 -5.84 -0.44 -4.33
C GLU A 88 -6.70 0.06 -3.17
N LEU A 89 -6.32 1.18 -2.55
CA LEU A 89 -7.15 1.85 -1.55
C LEU A 89 -8.53 2.23 -2.10
N LYS A 90 -8.60 2.81 -3.31
CA LYS A 90 -9.88 3.15 -3.95
C LYS A 90 -10.73 1.89 -4.21
N LYS A 91 -10.11 0.79 -4.64
CA LYS A 91 -10.78 -0.49 -4.85
C LYS A 91 -11.36 -1.03 -3.54
N LEU A 92 -10.56 -1.04 -2.48
CA LEU A 92 -10.99 -1.46 -1.14
C LEU A 92 -12.17 -0.61 -0.63
N MET A 93 -12.12 0.71 -0.81
CA MET A 93 -13.22 1.59 -0.43
C MET A 93 -14.50 1.33 -1.24
N ARG A 94 -14.37 0.97 -2.52
CA ARG A 94 -15.52 0.58 -3.36
C ARG A 94 -16.14 -0.74 -2.87
N GLU A 95 -15.32 -1.71 -2.53
CA GLU A 95 -15.76 -2.98 -1.93
C GLU A 95 -16.45 -2.74 -0.58
N GLY A 96 -15.89 -1.87 0.26
CA GLY A 96 -16.50 -1.43 1.52
C GLY A 96 -17.89 -0.83 1.31
N ARG A 97 -18.03 0.12 0.37
CA ARG A 97 -19.33 0.72 0.00
C ARG A 97 -20.34 -0.31 -0.50
N ALA A 98 -19.93 -1.22 -1.38
CA ALA A 98 -20.81 -2.26 -1.91
C ALA A 98 -21.31 -3.17 -0.77
N SER A 99 -20.42 -3.62 0.11
CA SER A 99 -20.80 -4.46 1.26
C SER A 99 -21.73 -3.73 2.23
N PHE A 100 -21.52 -2.43 2.44
CA PHE A 100 -22.40 -1.60 3.27
C PHE A 100 -23.81 -1.48 2.68
N LEU A 101 -23.91 -1.24 1.35
CA LEU A 101 -25.20 -1.17 0.67
C LEU A 101 -25.95 -2.49 0.71
N ILE A 102 -25.25 -3.62 0.55
CA ILE A 102 -25.85 -4.96 0.65
C ILE A 102 -26.39 -5.20 2.06
N GLY A 103 -25.61 -4.87 3.09
CA GLY A 103 -26.05 -4.98 4.49
C GLY A 103 -27.27 -4.11 4.79
N LEU A 104 -27.27 -2.86 4.31
CA LEU A 104 -28.39 -1.93 4.47
C LEU A 104 -29.65 -2.40 3.75
N LEU A 105 -29.51 -2.90 2.51
CA LEU A 105 -30.63 -3.45 1.74
C LEU A 105 -31.21 -4.69 2.41
N PHE A 106 -30.37 -5.60 2.90
CA PHE A 106 -30.79 -6.78 3.63
C PHE A 106 -31.60 -6.39 4.89
N LEU A 107 -31.08 -5.46 5.69
CA LEU A 107 -31.78 -4.92 6.86
C LEU A 107 -33.12 -4.26 6.49
N ALA A 108 -33.17 -3.49 5.41
CA ALA A 108 -34.38 -2.83 4.95
C ALA A 108 -35.46 -3.84 4.53
N ILE A 109 -35.10 -4.85 3.73
CA ILE A 109 -36.00 -5.94 3.31
C ILE A 109 -36.56 -6.65 4.55
N CYS A 110 -35.67 -7.00 5.46
CA CYS A 110 -35.99 -7.65 6.73
C CYS A 110 -37.03 -6.86 7.55
N GLN A 111 -36.84 -5.54 7.70
CA GLN A 111 -37.82 -4.68 8.40
C GLN A 111 -39.15 -4.58 7.67
N ILE A 112 -39.14 -4.44 6.34
CA ILE A 112 -40.35 -4.40 5.53
C ILE A 112 -41.15 -5.70 5.68
N THR A 113 -40.49 -6.86 5.57
CA THR A 113 -41.14 -8.17 5.76
C THR A 113 -41.75 -8.30 7.16
N ALA A 114 -41.05 -7.84 8.20
CA ALA A 114 -41.57 -7.85 9.57
C ALA A 114 -42.84 -6.98 9.73
N THR A 115 -42.90 -5.82 9.08
CA THR A 115 -44.09 -4.96 9.11
C THR A 115 -45.27 -5.53 8.32
N LEU A 116 -45.01 -6.19 7.19
CA LEU A 116 -46.06 -6.77 6.33
C LEU A 116 -46.67 -8.07 6.89
N LEU A 117 -45.90 -8.87 7.64
CA LEU A 117 -46.34 -10.16 8.21
C LEU A 117 -46.98 -10.03 9.62
N SER A 118 -47.48 -8.86 10.01
CA SER A 118 -48.02 -8.64 11.35
C SER A 118 -49.52 -8.97 11.49
N PRO A 119 -49.92 -10.11 12.10
CA PRO A 119 -51.07 -10.20 12.98
C PRO A 119 -50.64 -10.05 14.47
N PRO A 120 -51.56 -9.69 15.39
CA PRO A 120 -51.21 -8.99 16.64
C PRO A 120 -50.60 -9.80 17.80
N SER A 121 -50.28 -11.10 17.68
CA SER A 121 -50.06 -11.91 18.91
C SER A 121 -49.27 -13.23 18.77
N GLY A 122 -48.05 -13.24 18.24
CA GLY A 122 -47.23 -14.46 18.14
C GLY A 122 -45.80 -14.35 18.68
N ASN A 123 -45.40 -15.24 19.61
CA ASN A 123 -44.02 -15.34 20.14
C ASN A 123 -42.94 -15.54 19.05
N TRP A 124 -43.33 -15.98 17.86
CA TRP A 124 -42.46 -16.19 16.70
C TRP A 124 -41.88 -14.88 16.14
N GLN A 125 -42.60 -13.75 16.24
CA GLN A 125 -42.10 -12.45 15.76
C GLN A 125 -40.90 -11.95 16.57
N THR A 126 -40.87 -12.22 17.88
CA THR A 126 -39.73 -11.85 18.74
C THR A 126 -38.48 -12.62 18.35
N VAL A 127 -38.61 -13.94 18.15
CA VAL A 127 -37.50 -14.81 17.71
C VAL A 127 -36.99 -14.41 16.33
N ALA A 128 -37.89 -14.13 15.38
CA ALA A 128 -37.51 -13.67 14.05
C ALA A 128 -36.78 -12.32 14.10
N ARG A 129 -37.24 -11.37 14.93
CA ARG A 129 -36.61 -10.05 15.12
C ARG A 129 -35.23 -10.15 15.76
N GLU A 130 -35.06 -11.03 16.74
CA GLU A 130 -33.76 -11.32 17.37
C GLU A 130 -32.79 -11.94 16.35
N GLY A 131 -33.23 -12.95 15.58
CA GLY A 131 -32.43 -13.55 14.51
C GLY A 131 -32.02 -12.55 13.43
N LEU A 132 -32.93 -11.67 13.02
CA LEU A 132 -32.68 -10.56 12.09
C LEU A 132 -31.62 -9.59 12.61
N THR A 133 -31.68 -9.29 13.91
CA THR A 133 -30.74 -8.37 14.56
C THR A 133 -29.34 -8.99 14.59
N ILE A 134 -29.24 -10.29 14.88
CA ILE A 134 -27.97 -11.03 14.85
C ILE A 134 -27.41 -11.08 13.43
N ILE A 135 -28.21 -11.45 12.43
CA ILE A 135 -27.75 -11.53 11.03
C ILE A 135 -27.41 -10.14 10.48
N GLY A 136 -28.20 -9.13 10.81
CA GLY A 136 -27.95 -7.74 10.45
C GLY A 136 -26.63 -7.22 11.01
N TRP A 137 -26.33 -7.53 12.27
CA TRP A 137 -25.04 -7.22 12.89
C TRP A 137 -23.88 -7.96 12.21
N VAL A 138 -24.03 -9.27 11.94
CA VAL A 138 -23.02 -10.08 11.24
C VAL A 138 -22.75 -9.54 9.83
N ALA A 139 -23.79 -9.15 9.10
CA ALA A 139 -23.67 -8.53 7.78
C ALA A 139 -22.95 -7.17 7.84
N MET A 140 -23.05 -6.45 8.95
CA MET A 140 -22.40 -5.16 9.16
C MET A 140 -20.91 -5.28 9.50
N TRP A 141 -20.42 -6.48 9.85
CA TRP A 141 -19.03 -6.67 10.27
C TRP A 141 -18.02 -6.42 9.14
N LYS A 142 -18.29 -6.92 7.93
CA LYS A 142 -17.38 -6.74 6.77
C LYS A 142 -17.17 -5.27 6.38
N PRO A 143 -18.21 -4.43 6.21
CA PRO A 143 -18.00 -3.01 5.96
C PRO A 143 -17.29 -2.33 7.14
N LEU A 144 -17.65 -2.66 8.38
CA LEU A 144 -17.01 -2.10 9.58
C LEU A 144 -15.49 -2.40 9.59
N ASP A 145 -15.11 -3.65 9.35
CA ASP A 145 -13.72 -4.09 9.24
C ASP A 145 -12.94 -3.32 8.15
N ILE A 146 -13.55 -3.16 6.98
CA ILE A 146 -12.93 -2.42 5.87
C ILE A 146 -12.66 -0.96 6.26
N TYR A 147 -13.65 -0.28 6.85
CA TYR A 147 -13.57 1.13 7.22
C TYR A 147 -12.79 1.41 8.51
N LEU A 148 -12.57 0.43 9.38
CA LEU A 148 -11.74 0.61 10.58
C LEU A 148 -10.31 0.16 10.37
N TYR A 149 -10.10 -1.01 9.76
CA TYR A 149 -8.83 -1.73 9.84
C TYR A 149 -8.17 -2.04 8.50
N ARG A 150 -8.85 -1.97 7.36
CA ARG A 150 -8.20 -2.36 6.10
C ARG A 150 -7.58 -1.19 5.34
N TRP A 151 -8.08 0.03 5.50
CA TRP A 151 -7.60 1.19 4.74
C TRP A 151 -6.34 1.86 5.32
N TRP A 152 -6.19 1.86 6.65
CA TRP A 152 -5.06 2.50 7.34
C TRP A 152 -3.67 1.93 6.96
N PRO A 153 -3.43 0.62 6.67
CA PRO A 153 -2.09 0.14 6.36
C PRO A 153 -1.73 0.48 4.92
N LEU A 154 -2.70 0.42 3.99
CA LEU A 154 -2.57 0.88 2.61
C LEU A 154 -2.20 2.38 2.55
N LEU A 155 -2.86 3.20 3.38
CA LEU A 155 -2.53 4.63 3.45
C LEU A 155 -1.15 4.87 4.07
N ALA A 156 -0.78 4.12 5.10
CA ALA A 156 0.54 4.20 5.70
C ALA A 156 1.64 3.80 4.71
N LEU A 157 1.44 2.72 3.96
CA LEU A 157 2.36 2.23 2.95
C LEU A 157 2.49 3.21 1.77
N ARG A 158 1.37 3.80 1.32
CA ARG A 158 1.41 4.88 0.33
C ARG A 158 2.24 6.08 0.81
N ARG A 159 2.07 6.49 2.06
CA ARG A 159 2.86 7.61 2.63
C ARG A 159 4.35 7.26 2.70
N LEU A 160 4.67 6.01 3.00
CA LEU A 160 6.05 5.50 3.00
C LEU A 160 6.65 5.59 1.59
N TYR A 161 5.96 5.06 0.57
CA TYR A 161 6.41 5.13 -0.82
C TYR A 161 6.58 6.58 -1.30
N ASN A 162 5.64 7.47 -1.00
CA ASN A 162 5.77 8.89 -1.35
C ASN A 162 6.97 9.56 -0.66
N ARG A 163 7.34 9.12 0.55
CA ARG A 163 8.52 9.62 1.27
C ARG A 163 9.80 9.09 0.63
N LEU A 164 9.82 7.81 0.23
CA LEU A 164 10.94 7.18 -0.50
C LEU A 164 11.13 7.79 -1.89
N ALA A 165 10.05 8.19 -2.57
CA ALA A 165 10.11 8.84 -3.88
C ALA A 165 10.76 10.24 -3.83
N ARG A 166 10.70 10.92 -2.68
CA ARG A 166 11.25 12.27 -2.47
C ARG A 166 12.61 12.27 -1.77
N MET A 167 13.11 11.10 -1.43
CA MET A 167 14.34 10.94 -0.66
C MET A 167 15.55 11.31 -1.53
N PRO A 168 16.49 12.13 -1.03
CA PRO A 168 17.75 12.36 -1.72
C PRO A 168 18.55 11.06 -1.86
N VAL A 169 19.10 10.85 -3.05
CA VAL A 169 19.99 9.73 -3.37
C VAL A 169 21.41 10.22 -3.60
N GLU A 170 22.37 9.62 -2.92
CA GLU A 170 23.80 9.81 -3.13
C GLU A 170 24.44 8.52 -3.60
N VAL A 171 25.26 8.61 -4.64
CA VAL A 171 26.06 7.48 -5.12
C VAL A 171 27.51 7.72 -4.73
N ARG A 172 28.09 6.82 -3.93
CA ARG A 172 29.48 6.86 -3.50
C ARG A 172 30.24 5.70 -4.14
N CYS A 173 31.31 6.01 -4.86
CA CYS A 173 32.23 4.97 -5.32
C CYS A 173 33.19 4.64 -4.17
N THR A 174 33.19 3.39 -3.71
CA THR A 174 34.12 2.94 -2.66
C THR A 174 35.39 2.46 -3.36
N THR A 175 36.45 3.26 -3.30
CA THR A 175 37.80 2.83 -3.69
C THR A 175 38.32 1.90 -2.60
N SER A 176 38.21 0.58 -2.83
CA SER A 176 39.03 -0.39 -2.11
C SER A 176 40.45 -0.41 -2.66
#